data_AF-A0A535AT23-F1
#
_entry.id   AF-A0A535AT23-F1
#
_cell.length_a   1.000
_cell.length_b   1.000
_cell.length_c   1.000
_cell.angle_alpha   90.00
_cell.angle_beta   90.00
_cell.angle_gamma   90.00
#
_symmetry.space_group_name_H-M   'P 1'
#
loop_
_entity.id
_entity.type
_entity.pdbx_description
1 polymer ?
#
loop_
_entity_poly.entity_id
_entity_poly.type
_entity_poly.pdbx_seq_one_letter_code
_entity_poly.pdbx_strand_id
1 'polypeptide(L)'
;MGLALRRAVLLLVLGGALSACDVPAVAVSEPAAAVVDGHEISMKTYQARLGVSRQRDPFAGIPEAIPSPAPTQRLEDFTIEQLVREEIERQEAEKRGISVSDRAVQSRIDALRAHAGAAAFSAALIRNGFTTDSFRAYERVLLTEVALIQAMARDRAGSAAQELKSGHPFAAVAARWSDDTGTFSRGGDAGWLRPAEIPEPALAAAVQSLAAGSVTGIIQTNRGEVIATVLERRADQLHLAVILVLAPVVDLFGPMGTPTWFTKSIDDREAALRRAGKIDVRVARHAGG
;
A
#
# COMPACT_ATOMS: atom_id res chain seq x y z
N MET A 1 76.15 -29.38 41.98
CA MET A 1 76.15 -30.66 42.72
C MET A 1 74.87 -31.44 42.39
N GLY A 2 75.00 -32.61 41.75
CA GLY A 2 74.07 -33.74 41.93
C GLY A 2 72.92 -33.94 40.93
N LEU A 3 73.23 -34.57 39.78
CA LEU A 3 72.57 -35.72 39.11
C LEU A 3 71.03 -35.91 39.32
N ALA A 4 70.19 -35.85 38.29
CA ALA A 4 69.99 -36.80 37.18
C ALA A 4 69.46 -38.20 37.57
N LEU A 5 68.28 -38.57 37.07
CA LEU A 5 67.90 -39.94 36.63
C LEU A 5 66.58 -39.84 35.80
N ARG A 6 66.63 -39.94 34.46
CA ARG A 6 66.53 -41.14 33.59
C ARG A 6 65.13 -41.76 33.48
N ARG A 7 64.55 -41.70 32.26
CA ARG A 7 64.12 -42.80 31.35
C ARG A 7 63.17 -42.23 30.28
N ALA A 8 63.61 -42.05 29.05
CA ALA A 8 63.67 -43.03 27.94
C ALA A 8 62.37 -43.12 27.12
N VAL A 9 62.41 -42.44 25.97
CA VAL A 9 61.91 -42.78 24.61
C VAL A 9 60.75 -43.78 24.47
N LEU A 10 59.66 -43.33 23.86
CA LEU A 10 59.00 -44.08 22.78
C LEU A 10 58.44 -43.11 21.73
N LEU A 11 59.08 -43.06 20.57
CA LEU A 11 58.49 -42.59 19.31
C LEU A 11 57.63 -43.74 18.77
N LEU A 12 56.36 -43.49 18.50
CA LEU A 12 55.61 -44.29 17.52
C LEU A 12 54.72 -43.37 16.68
N VAL A 13 54.89 -43.60 15.39
CA VAL A 13 54.50 -42.80 14.23
C VAL A 13 53.07 -43.18 13.77
N LEU A 14 52.38 -42.19 13.18
CA LEU A 14 51.25 -42.27 12.23
C LEU A 14 49.89 -42.85 12.71
N GLY A 15 48.91 -41.93 12.87
CA GLY A 15 47.48 -42.18 12.74
C GLY A 15 46.80 -40.91 12.24
N GLY A 16 46.21 -40.95 11.04
CA GLY A 16 45.83 -39.79 10.24
C GLY A 16 44.92 -38.77 10.92
N ALA A 17 45.21 -37.49 10.68
CA ALA A 17 44.25 -36.42 10.88
C ALA A 17 43.12 -36.59 9.85
N LEU A 18 41.96 -37.07 10.31
CA LEU A 18 40.71 -36.81 9.61
C LEU A 18 40.40 -35.33 9.82
N SER A 19 40.93 -34.49 8.93
CA SER A 19 40.41 -33.14 8.72
C SER A 19 38.96 -33.29 8.30
N ALA A 20 38.03 -33.14 9.26
CA ALA A 20 36.67 -32.78 8.93
C ALA A 20 36.75 -31.41 8.27
N CYS A 21 36.59 -31.36 6.96
CA CYS A 21 36.28 -30.12 6.27
C CYS A 21 34.93 -29.65 6.85
N ASP A 22 34.97 -28.70 7.78
CA ASP A 22 33.84 -27.82 8.03
C ASP A 22 33.62 -27.02 6.75
N VAL A 23 32.86 -27.59 5.83
CA VAL A 23 32.27 -26.84 4.73
C VAL A 23 31.28 -25.92 5.41
N PRO A 24 31.46 -24.58 5.39
CA PRO A 24 30.43 -23.69 5.89
C PRO A 24 29.15 -24.05 5.13
N ALA A 25 28.10 -24.39 5.86
CA ALA A 25 26.80 -24.65 5.27
C ALA A 25 26.42 -23.39 4.47
N VAL A 26 26.57 -23.47 3.14
CA VAL A 26 26.04 -22.46 2.23
C VAL A 26 24.54 -22.53 2.46
N ALA A 27 24.02 -21.55 3.20
CA ALA A 27 22.59 -21.36 3.31
C ALA A 27 22.08 -21.21 1.87
N VAL A 28 21.46 -22.27 1.36
CA VAL A 28 20.81 -22.24 0.05
C VAL A 28 19.67 -21.24 0.22
N SER A 29 19.88 -20.01 -0.23
CA SER A 29 18.84 -18.99 -0.24
C SER A 29 17.68 -19.55 -1.04
N GLU A 30 16.49 -19.62 -0.41
CA GLU A 30 15.29 -20.06 -1.12
C GLU A 30 15.10 -19.20 -2.38
N PRO A 31 14.76 -19.80 -3.53
CA PRO A 31 14.59 -19.03 -4.75
C PRO A 31 13.46 -18.02 -4.59
N ALA A 32 13.68 -16.78 -5.02
CA ALA A 32 12.64 -15.75 -5.05
C ALA A 32 11.48 -16.16 -5.97
N ALA A 33 10.24 -15.82 -5.60
CA ALA A 33 9.06 -15.95 -6.44
C ALA A 33 9.02 -14.89 -7.56
N ALA A 34 9.56 -13.70 -7.28
CA ALA A 34 9.79 -12.65 -8.27
C ALA A 34 10.89 -11.69 -7.80
N VAL A 35 11.43 -10.89 -8.71
CA VAL A 35 12.34 -9.78 -8.41
C VAL A 35 11.82 -8.51 -9.08
N VAL A 36 11.70 -7.43 -8.31
CA VAL A 36 11.18 -6.13 -8.77
C VAL A 36 12.20 -5.04 -8.46
N ASP A 37 12.79 -4.44 -9.49
CA ASP A 37 13.85 -3.43 -9.38
C ASP A 37 14.99 -3.87 -8.42
N GLY A 38 15.37 -5.15 -8.51
CA GLY A 38 16.41 -5.76 -7.67
C GLY A 38 15.96 -6.27 -6.29
N HIS A 39 14.71 -6.03 -5.88
CA HIS A 39 14.16 -6.50 -4.61
C HIS A 39 13.44 -7.84 -4.78
N GLU A 40 13.78 -8.81 -3.95
CA GLU A 40 13.22 -10.16 -4.02
C GLU A 40 11.89 -10.28 -3.27
N ILE A 41 10.89 -10.84 -3.95
CA ILE A 41 9.67 -11.36 -3.32
C ILE A 41 9.92 -12.82 -3.01
N SER A 42 9.98 -13.19 -1.72
CA SER A 42 10.30 -14.57 -1.31
C SER A 42 9.21 -15.58 -1.71
N MET A 43 9.62 -16.84 -1.94
CA MET A 43 8.68 -17.93 -2.18
C MET A 43 7.73 -18.15 -0.99
N LYS A 44 8.23 -17.97 0.24
CA LYS A 44 7.41 -18.01 1.45
C LYS A 44 6.28 -16.98 1.43
N THR A 45 6.57 -15.74 1.04
CA THR A 45 5.55 -14.68 0.89
C THR A 45 4.51 -15.07 -0.15
N TYR A 46 4.96 -15.56 -1.31
CA TYR A 46 4.08 -16.01 -2.38
C TYR A 46 3.14 -17.13 -1.94
N GLN A 47 3.67 -18.19 -1.30
CA GLN A 47 2.87 -19.31 -0.82
C GLN A 47 1.86 -18.89 0.25
N ALA A 48 2.26 -18.01 1.18
CA ALA A 48 1.35 -17.47 2.19
C ALA A 48 0.20 -16.67 1.55
N ARG A 49 0.52 -15.81 0.57
CA ARG A 49 -0.50 -15.04 -0.17
C ARG A 49 -1.42 -15.96 -0.97
N LEU A 50 -0.87 -16.96 -1.66
CA LEU A 50 -1.63 -17.91 -2.46
C LEU A 50 -2.58 -18.73 -1.59
N GLY A 51 -2.18 -19.09 -0.38
CA GLY A 51 -3.06 -19.75 0.60
C GLY A 51 -4.28 -18.89 0.96
N VAL A 52 -4.08 -17.59 1.18
CA VAL A 52 -5.17 -16.63 1.42
C VAL A 52 -6.05 -16.49 0.16
N SER A 53 -5.45 -16.33 -1.02
CA SER A 53 -6.17 -16.21 -2.29
C SER A 53 -7.03 -17.45 -2.59
N ARG A 54 -6.59 -18.66 -2.21
CA ARG A 54 -7.39 -19.89 -2.36
C ARG A 54 -8.63 -19.90 -1.49
N GLN A 55 -8.55 -19.34 -0.28
CA GLN A 55 -9.67 -19.27 0.64
C GLN A 55 -10.63 -18.11 0.32
N ARG A 56 -10.09 -17.02 -0.25
CA ARG A 56 -10.80 -15.82 -0.66
C ARG A 56 -10.76 -15.67 -2.18
N ASP A 57 -11.12 -16.73 -2.91
CA ASP A 57 -11.00 -16.77 -4.37
C ASP A 57 -11.67 -15.53 -4.99
N PRO A 58 -10.89 -14.58 -5.54
CA PRO A 58 -11.43 -13.34 -6.08
C PRO A 58 -12.26 -13.58 -7.34
N PHE A 59 -12.17 -14.78 -7.92
CA PHE A 59 -12.95 -15.21 -9.07
C PHE A 59 -14.18 -16.03 -8.68
N ALA A 60 -14.44 -16.26 -7.39
CA ALA A 60 -15.61 -16.99 -6.94
C ALA A 60 -16.90 -16.31 -7.41
N GLY A 61 -17.72 -17.05 -8.16
CA GLY A 61 -18.98 -16.54 -8.72
C GLY A 61 -18.82 -15.68 -9.98
N ILE A 62 -17.60 -15.44 -10.46
CA ILE A 62 -17.34 -14.80 -11.75
C ILE A 62 -17.33 -15.90 -12.84
N PRO A 63 -18.22 -15.83 -13.85
CA PRO A 63 -18.21 -16.77 -14.97
C PRO A 63 -16.86 -16.78 -15.68
N GLU A 64 -16.37 -17.98 -16.02
CA GLU A 64 -15.13 -18.13 -16.75
C GLU A 64 -15.25 -17.57 -18.18
N ALA A 65 -14.36 -16.65 -18.56
CA ALA A 65 -14.26 -16.19 -19.94
C ALA A 65 -13.72 -17.33 -20.82
N ILE A 66 -14.11 -17.39 -22.10
CA ILE A 66 -13.58 -18.39 -23.03
C ILE A 66 -12.79 -17.67 -24.14
N PRO A 67 -11.51 -17.99 -24.36
CA PRO A 67 -10.66 -18.90 -23.57
C PRO A 67 -10.17 -18.24 -22.26
N SER A 68 -9.95 -19.03 -21.22
CA SER A 68 -9.28 -18.56 -19.99
C SER A 68 -8.28 -19.60 -19.48
N PRO A 69 -7.20 -19.18 -18.80
CA PRO A 69 -6.31 -20.09 -18.09
C PRO A 69 -7.09 -20.95 -17.09
N ALA A 70 -6.55 -22.13 -16.79
CA ALA A 70 -7.08 -23.00 -15.75
C ALA A 70 -7.24 -22.22 -14.42
N PRO A 71 -8.30 -22.48 -13.62
CA PRO A 71 -8.59 -21.72 -12.40
C PRO A 71 -7.39 -21.59 -11.45
N THR A 72 -6.61 -22.67 -11.27
CA THR A 72 -5.39 -22.66 -10.45
C THR A 72 -4.34 -21.70 -11.01
N GLN A 73 -4.06 -21.75 -12.32
CA GLN A 73 -3.10 -20.85 -12.96
C GLN A 73 -3.55 -19.39 -12.85
N ARG A 74 -4.85 -19.11 -13.05
CA ARG A 74 -5.40 -17.76 -12.92
C ARG A 74 -5.18 -17.19 -11.52
N LEU A 75 -5.36 -18.02 -10.48
CA LEU A 75 -5.15 -17.61 -9.10
C LEU A 75 -3.67 -17.39 -8.77
N GLU A 76 -2.79 -18.23 -9.30
CA GLU A 76 -1.34 -18.10 -9.17
C GLU A 76 -0.82 -16.83 -9.83
N ASP A 77 -1.26 -16.56 -11.07
CA ASP A 77 -0.95 -15.34 -11.83
C ASP A 77 -1.47 -14.11 -11.08
N PHE A 78 -2.74 -14.12 -10.66
CA PHE A 78 -3.30 -13.03 -9.85
C PHE A 78 -2.46 -12.77 -8.60
N THR A 79 -2.10 -13.82 -7.87
CA THR A 79 -1.35 -13.70 -6.61
C THR A 79 0.02 -13.09 -6.83
N ILE A 80 0.80 -13.56 -7.81
CA ILE A 80 2.14 -13.01 -8.03
C ILE A 80 2.09 -11.58 -8.57
N GLU A 81 1.12 -11.25 -9.43
CA GLU A 81 0.96 -9.89 -9.95
C GLU A 81 0.54 -8.91 -8.85
N GLN A 82 -0.31 -9.33 -7.90
CA GLN A 82 -0.59 -8.52 -6.71
C GLN A 82 0.66 -8.28 -5.87
N LEU A 83 1.50 -9.30 -5.64
CA LEU A 83 2.74 -9.13 -4.88
C LEU A 83 3.75 -8.21 -5.57
N VAL A 84 3.83 -8.27 -6.90
CA VAL A 84 4.66 -7.34 -7.69
C VAL A 84 4.18 -5.90 -7.48
N ARG A 85 2.86 -5.67 -7.52
CA ARG A 85 2.26 -4.35 -7.24
C ARG A 85 2.56 -3.87 -5.82
N GLU A 86 2.34 -4.72 -4.81
CA GLU A 86 2.62 -4.41 -3.41
C GLU A 86 4.10 -4.03 -3.20
N GLU A 87 5.02 -4.71 -3.90
CA GLU A 87 6.45 -4.40 -3.85
C GLU A 87 6.78 -3.06 -4.52
N ILE A 88 6.13 -2.72 -5.63
CA ILE A 88 6.27 -1.39 -6.25
C ILE A 88 5.79 -0.30 -5.30
N GLU A 89 4.62 -0.47 -4.69
CA GLU A 89 4.08 0.48 -3.71
C GLU A 89 5.02 0.63 -2.50
N ARG A 90 5.57 -0.48 -2.01
CA ARG A 90 6.59 -0.45 -0.93
C ARG A 90 7.81 0.39 -1.33
N GLN A 91 8.32 0.22 -2.55
CA GLN A 91 9.46 1.00 -3.04
C GLN A 91 9.12 2.49 -3.23
N GLU A 92 7.93 2.82 -3.72
CA GLU A 92 7.48 4.21 -3.84
C GLU A 92 7.27 4.86 -2.46
N ALA A 93 6.79 4.11 -1.47
CA ALA A 93 6.74 4.53 -0.07
C ALA A 93 8.15 4.79 0.50
N GLU A 94 9.09 3.87 0.28
CA GLU A 94 10.47 3.99 0.74
C GLU A 94 11.19 5.21 0.15
N LYS A 95 11.01 5.48 -1.15
CA LYS A 95 11.53 6.70 -1.81
C LYS A 95 11.03 7.99 -1.17
N ARG A 96 9.85 7.95 -0.56
CA ARG A 96 9.23 9.06 0.15
C ARG A 96 9.58 9.09 1.65
N GLY A 97 10.46 8.18 2.12
CA GLY A 97 10.81 8.04 3.52
C GLY A 97 9.67 7.48 4.39
N ILE A 98 8.65 6.88 3.78
CA ILE A 98 7.50 6.31 4.47
C ILE A 98 7.88 4.92 4.96
N SER A 99 7.77 4.69 6.27
CA SER A 99 7.95 3.37 6.87
C SER A 99 6.86 3.11 7.91
N VAL A 100 6.28 1.91 7.90
CA VAL A 100 5.26 1.50 8.86
C VAL A 100 5.91 0.71 9.98
N SER A 101 5.90 1.28 11.19
CA SER A 101 6.45 0.64 12.38
C SER A 101 5.62 -0.57 12.83
N ASP A 102 6.27 -1.54 13.48
CA ASP A 102 5.58 -2.69 14.10
C ASP A 102 4.51 -2.28 15.11
N ARG A 103 4.73 -1.16 15.81
CA ARG A 103 3.74 -0.59 16.75
C ARG A 103 2.48 -0.14 16.03
N ALA A 104 2.60 0.48 14.84
CA ALA A 104 1.45 0.91 14.06
C ALA A 104 0.63 -0.30 13.58
N VAL A 105 1.31 -1.34 13.08
CA VAL A 105 0.68 -2.61 12.69
C VAL A 105 -0.03 -3.27 13.88
N GLN A 106 0.63 -3.35 15.03
CA GLN A 106 0.04 -3.94 16.23
C GLN A 106 -1.20 -3.17 16.69
N SER A 107 -1.13 -1.84 16.73
CA SER A 107 -2.26 -0.99 17.13
C SER A 107 -3.46 -1.18 16.20
N ARG A 108 -3.22 -1.35 14.89
CA ARG A 108 -4.27 -1.66 13.92
C ARG A 108 -4.91 -3.03 14.17
N ILE A 109 -4.10 -4.06 14.38
CA ILE A 109 -4.58 -5.41 14.69
C ILE A 109 -5.41 -5.42 15.99
N ASP A 110 -4.95 -4.70 17.02
CA ASP A 110 -5.65 -4.62 18.30
C ASP A 110 -6.99 -3.89 18.15
N ALA A 111 -7.07 -2.83 17.36
CA ALA A 111 -8.32 -2.13 17.06
C ALA A 111 -9.31 -3.03 16.31
N LEU A 112 -8.85 -3.78 15.30
CA LEU A 112 -9.67 -4.76 14.57
C LEU A 112 -10.18 -5.86 15.50
N ARG A 113 -9.31 -6.38 16.37
CA ARG A 113 -9.67 -7.41 17.35
C ARG A 113 -10.66 -6.90 18.40
N ALA A 114 -10.51 -5.66 18.85
CA ALA A 114 -11.41 -5.02 19.80
C ALA A 114 -12.79 -4.78 19.18
N HIS A 115 -12.84 -4.33 17.93
CA HIS A 115 -14.09 -4.09 17.21
C HIS A 115 -14.87 -5.39 16.92
N ALA A 116 -14.18 -6.43 16.45
CA ALA A 116 -14.82 -7.71 16.12
C ALA A 116 -15.09 -8.60 17.34
N GLY A 117 -14.30 -8.46 18.40
CA GLY A 117 -14.22 -9.40 19.53
C GLY A 117 -13.21 -10.53 19.27
N ALA A 118 -12.47 -10.94 20.31
CA ALA A 118 -11.29 -11.81 20.17
C ALA A 118 -11.58 -13.17 19.51
N ALA A 119 -12.69 -13.83 19.87
CA ALA A 119 -13.07 -15.11 19.30
C ALA A 119 -13.49 -14.98 17.83
N ALA A 120 -14.30 -13.97 17.51
CA ALA A 120 -14.73 -13.71 16.13
C ALA A 120 -13.56 -13.30 15.23
N PHE A 121 -12.63 -12.50 15.74
CA PHE A 121 -11.40 -12.13 15.06
C PHE A 121 -10.54 -13.36 14.72
N SER A 122 -10.25 -14.20 15.72
CA SER A 122 -9.47 -15.43 15.50
C SER A 122 -10.15 -16.37 14.50
N ALA A 123 -11.47 -16.57 14.63
CA ALA A 123 -12.24 -17.36 13.69
C ALA A 123 -12.24 -16.75 12.27
N ALA A 124 -12.27 -15.42 12.15
CA ALA A 124 -12.18 -14.74 10.87
C ALA A 124 -10.81 -14.95 10.20
N LEU A 125 -9.70 -14.89 10.94
CA LEU A 125 -8.38 -15.20 10.37
C LEU A 125 -8.34 -16.60 9.79
N ILE A 126 -8.79 -17.60 10.56
CA ILE A 126 -8.83 -19.01 10.13
C ILE A 126 -9.72 -19.17 8.89
N ARG A 127 -10.95 -18.62 8.92
CA ARG A 127 -11.89 -18.70 7.79
C ARG A 127 -11.37 -18.06 6.51
N ASN A 128 -10.44 -17.12 6.62
CA ASN A 128 -9.84 -16.40 5.50
C ASN A 128 -8.41 -16.89 5.17
N GLY A 129 -7.94 -17.98 5.79
CA GLY A 129 -6.64 -18.57 5.48
C GLY A 129 -5.44 -17.81 6.03
N PHE A 130 -5.63 -16.89 6.98
CA PHE A 130 -4.55 -16.15 7.60
C PHE A 130 -3.98 -16.88 8.83
N THR A 131 -2.66 -16.84 8.96
CA THR A 131 -1.98 -17.01 10.25
C THR A 131 -1.81 -15.63 10.90
N THR A 132 -1.45 -15.59 12.18
CA THR A 132 -1.14 -14.32 12.86
C THR A 132 -0.03 -13.55 12.14
N ASP A 133 1.01 -14.25 11.68
CA ASP A 133 2.16 -13.64 11.01
C ASP A 133 1.82 -13.16 9.60
N SER A 134 1.07 -13.95 8.81
CA SER A 134 0.65 -13.52 7.47
C SER A 134 -0.34 -12.38 7.53
N PHE A 135 -1.21 -12.35 8.55
CA PHE A 135 -2.12 -11.22 8.78
C PHE A 135 -1.35 -9.95 9.17
N ARG A 136 -0.35 -10.07 10.06
CA ARG A 136 0.52 -8.94 10.41
C ARG A 136 1.26 -8.38 9.19
N ALA A 137 1.79 -9.25 8.34
CA ALA A 137 2.44 -8.83 7.10
C ALA A 137 1.45 -8.12 6.16
N TYR A 138 0.24 -8.66 6.02
CA TYR A 138 -0.83 -8.06 5.22
C TYR A 138 -1.24 -6.67 5.72
N GLU A 139 -1.47 -6.50 7.02
CA GLU A 139 -1.81 -5.19 7.60
C GLU A 139 -0.68 -4.17 7.42
N ARG A 140 0.59 -4.59 7.44
CA ARG A 140 1.71 -3.68 7.14
C ARG A 140 1.66 -3.17 5.71
N VAL A 141 1.34 -4.03 4.75
CA VAL A 141 1.17 -3.65 3.34
C VAL A 141 0.02 -2.64 3.21
N LEU A 142 -1.16 -2.93 3.78
CA LEU A 142 -2.31 -2.01 3.73
C LEU A 142 -2.00 -0.65 4.36
N LEU A 143 -1.33 -0.63 5.51
CA LEU A 143 -0.93 0.63 6.15
C LEU A 143 0.10 1.40 5.31
N THR A 144 0.95 0.70 4.56
CA THR A 144 1.94 1.31 3.67
C THR A 144 1.24 1.95 2.47
N GLU A 145 0.31 1.23 1.84
CA GLU A 145 -0.53 1.74 0.74
C GLU A 145 -1.29 3.00 1.19
N VAL A 146 -1.99 2.94 2.33
CA VAL A 146 -2.72 4.10 2.88
C VAL A 146 -1.78 5.29 3.10
N ALA A 147 -0.63 5.08 3.73
CA ALA A 147 0.33 6.15 4.00
C ALA A 147 0.87 6.76 2.69
N LEU A 148 1.09 5.93 1.68
CA LEU A 148 1.52 6.36 0.35
C LEU A 148 0.45 7.16 -0.37
N ILE A 149 -0.81 6.69 -0.40
CA ILE A 149 -1.96 7.41 -0.96
C ILE A 149 -2.06 8.80 -0.31
N GLN A 150 -2.02 8.87 1.02
CA GLN A 150 -2.10 10.14 1.74
C GLN A 150 -0.94 11.08 1.38
N ALA A 151 0.29 10.56 1.26
CA ALA A 151 1.43 11.37 0.85
C ALA A 151 1.29 11.90 -0.57
N MET A 152 0.89 11.06 -1.52
CA MET A 152 0.68 11.45 -2.90
C MET A 152 -0.49 12.43 -3.06
N ALA A 153 -1.55 12.27 -2.27
CA ALA A 153 -2.68 13.20 -2.25
C ALA A 153 -2.28 14.59 -1.74
N ARG A 154 -1.43 14.66 -0.71
CA ARG A 154 -0.84 15.94 -0.26
C ARG A 154 -0.03 16.62 -1.35
N ASP A 155 0.77 15.88 -2.12
CA ASP A 155 1.52 16.44 -3.26
C ASP A 155 0.59 16.97 -4.36
N ARG A 156 -0.46 16.22 -4.68
CA ARG A 156 -1.49 16.60 -5.66
C ARG A 156 -2.24 17.86 -5.21
N ALA A 157 -2.70 17.90 -3.97
CA ALA A 157 -3.34 19.08 -3.39
C ALA A 157 -2.38 20.28 -3.33
N GLY A 158 -1.09 20.03 -3.04
CA GLY A 158 -0.03 21.04 -3.10
C GLY A 158 0.12 21.65 -4.49
N SER A 159 0.05 20.82 -5.54
CA SER A 159 0.10 21.26 -6.94
C SER A 159 -1.14 22.08 -7.30
N ALA A 160 -2.35 21.63 -6.92
CA ALA A 160 -3.57 22.41 -7.10
C ALA A 160 -3.51 23.77 -6.39
N ALA A 161 -3.04 23.80 -5.13
CA ALA A 161 -2.87 25.03 -4.37
C ALA A 161 -1.85 25.98 -5.02
N GLN A 162 -0.76 25.44 -5.58
CA GLN A 162 0.24 26.24 -6.28
C GLN A 162 -0.34 26.88 -7.54
N GLU A 163 -1.13 26.14 -8.31
CA GLU A 163 -1.76 26.69 -9.52
C GLU A 163 -2.78 27.80 -9.20
N LEU A 164 -3.54 27.66 -8.12
CA LEU A 164 -4.44 28.71 -7.61
C LEU A 164 -3.65 29.95 -7.17
N LYS A 165 -2.53 29.76 -6.45
CA LYS A 165 -1.62 30.87 -6.06
C LYS A 165 -1.03 31.58 -7.27
N SER A 166 -0.79 30.86 -8.36
CA SER A 166 -0.33 31.43 -9.63
C SER A 166 -1.44 32.14 -10.44
N GLY A 167 -2.66 32.22 -9.92
CA GLY A 167 -3.77 32.97 -10.52
C GLY A 167 -4.62 32.19 -11.51
N HIS A 168 -4.48 30.86 -11.59
CA HIS A 168 -5.35 30.07 -12.47
C HIS A 168 -6.80 30.08 -11.96
N PRO A 169 -7.81 30.12 -12.85
CA PRO A 169 -9.21 30.08 -12.45
C PRO A 169 -9.54 28.80 -11.67
N PHE A 170 -10.28 28.95 -10.56
CA PHE A 170 -10.60 27.83 -9.67
C PHE A 170 -11.22 26.65 -10.41
N ALA A 171 -12.20 26.91 -11.29
CA ALA A 171 -12.87 25.89 -12.08
C ALA A 171 -11.90 25.11 -13.00
N ALA A 172 -10.89 25.78 -13.56
CA ALA A 172 -9.88 25.12 -14.38
C ALA A 172 -8.97 24.23 -13.53
N VAL A 173 -8.61 24.67 -12.31
CA VAL A 173 -7.85 23.86 -11.37
C VAL A 173 -8.66 22.65 -10.89
N ALA A 174 -9.94 22.84 -10.59
CA ALA A 174 -10.85 21.77 -10.21
C ALA A 174 -11.00 20.72 -11.31
N ALA A 175 -11.11 21.12 -12.58
CA ALA A 175 -11.20 20.20 -13.70
C ALA A 175 -9.97 19.28 -13.85
N ARG A 176 -8.78 19.72 -13.38
CA ARG A 176 -7.54 18.92 -13.47
C ARG A 176 -7.27 18.07 -12.24
N TRP A 177 -7.59 18.58 -11.05
CA TRP A 177 -7.13 18.01 -9.78
C TRP A 177 -8.24 17.43 -8.91
N SER A 178 -9.50 17.82 -9.13
CA SER A 178 -10.60 17.39 -8.27
C SER A 178 -11.08 15.99 -8.66
N ASP A 179 -11.11 15.12 -7.66
CA ASP A 179 -11.71 13.79 -7.68
C ASP A 179 -13.20 13.83 -7.24
N ASP A 180 -13.77 15.00 -6.95
CA ASP A 180 -15.17 15.12 -6.52
C ASP A 180 -16.16 15.02 -7.68
N THR A 181 -16.66 13.81 -7.92
CA THR A 181 -17.61 13.52 -9.01
C THR A 181 -18.92 14.30 -8.91
N GLY A 182 -19.33 14.74 -7.71
CA GLY A 182 -20.56 15.52 -7.49
C GLY A 182 -20.50 16.96 -7.98
N THR A 183 -19.29 17.54 -8.05
CA THR A 183 -19.06 18.95 -8.45
C THR A 183 -18.17 19.09 -9.67
N PHE A 184 -17.53 18.01 -10.13
CA PHE A 184 -16.60 17.99 -11.27
C PHE A 184 -17.15 18.69 -12.52
N SER A 185 -18.38 18.36 -12.93
CA SER A 185 -19.01 18.93 -14.13
C SER A 185 -19.30 20.44 -14.04
N ARG A 186 -19.22 21.02 -12.83
CA ARG A 186 -19.45 22.45 -12.56
C ARG A 186 -18.19 23.15 -12.08
N GLY A 187 -17.00 22.60 -12.37
CA GLY A 187 -15.74 23.21 -11.96
C GLY A 187 -15.57 23.32 -10.45
N GLY A 188 -16.12 22.36 -9.70
CA GLY A 188 -16.07 22.35 -8.24
C GLY A 188 -17.23 23.07 -7.56
N ASP A 189 -18.14 23.71 -8.31
CA ASP A 189 -19.28 24.44 -7.72
C ASP A 189 -20.24 23.49 -6.96
N ALA A 190 -20.28 23.67 -5.64
CA ALA A 190 -21.13 22.96 -4.68
C ALA A 190 -22.44 23.71 -4.37
N GLY A 191 -22.65 24.89 -4.96
CA GLY A 191 -23.85 25.69 -4.81
C GLY A 191 -23.89 26.50 -3.51
N TRP A 192 -25.08 27.02 -3.21
CA TRP A 192 -25.36 27.78 -2.00
C TRP A 192 -25.61 26.82 -0.84
N LEU A 193 -24.78 26.92 0.20
CA LEU A 193 -24.84 26.07 1.39
C LEU A 193 -24.84 26.94 2.64
N ARG A 194 -25.54 26.49 3.68
CA ARG A 194 -25.28 26.96 5.04
C ARG A 194 -24.04 26.24 5.59
N PRO A 195 -23.24 26.87 6.47
CA PRO A 195 -22.11 26.18 7.11
C PRO A 195 -22.49 24.85 7.79
N ALA A 196 -23.70 24.77 8.37
CA ALA A 196 -24.22 23.56 9.01
C ALA A 196 -24.60 22.43 8.03
N GLU A 197 -24.72 22.72 6.73
CA GLU A 197 -25.02 21.75 5.67
C GLU A 197 -23.75 21.13 5.09
N ILE A 198 -22.56 21.64 5.44
CA ILE A 198 -21.28 21.13 4.97
C ILE A 198 -20.90 19.88 5.80
N PRO A 199 -20.80 18.69 5.19
CA PRO A 199 -20.61 17.43 5.93
C PRO A 199 -19.25 17.32 6.65
N GLU A 200 -18.23 18.01 6.14
CA GLU A 200 -16.86 17.95 6.67
C GLU A 200 -16.64 19.11 7.66
N PRO A 201 -16.53 18.86 8.98
CA PRO A 201 -16.47 19.94 9.98
C PRO A 201 -15.26 20.86 9.81
N ALA A 202 -14.10 20.31 9.42
CA ALA A 202 -12.90 21.08 9.16
C ALA A 202 -13.08 22.05 7.98
N LEU A 203 -13.79 21.61 6.93
CA LEU A 203 -14.14 22.46 5.80
C LEU A 203 -15.14 23.55 6.22
N ALA A 204 -16.20 23.17 6.93
CA ALA A 204 -17.21 24.09 7.42
C ALA A 204 -16.60 25.25 8.24
N ALA A 205 -15.70 24.91 9.17
CA ALA A 205 -14.97 25.88 9.98
C ALA A 205 -14.07 26.80 9.13
N ALA A 206 -13.29 26.22 8.20
CA ALA A 206 -12.36 26.99 7.36
C ALA A 206 -13.08 27.99 6.44
N VAL A 207 -14.24 27.62 5.91
CA VAL A 207 -15.00 28.48 4.99
C VAL A 207 -15.94 29.43 5.72
N GLN A 208 -16.18 29.27 7.03
CA GLN A 208 -17.12 30.12 7.76
C GLN A 208 -16.70 31.60 7.73
N SER A 209 -15.42 31.88 7.99
CA SER A 209 -14.85 33.24 8.07
C SER A 209 -14.08 33.68 6.81
N LEU A 210 -14.08 32.88 5.74
CA LEU A 210 -13.32 33.17 4.52
C LEU A 210 -13.93 34.33 3.71
N ALA A 211 -13.18 35.37 3.36
CA ALA A 211 -13.75 36.44 2.53
C ALA A 211 -14.22 35.92 1.15
N ALA A 212 -15.27 36.53 0.58
CA ALA A 212 -15.71 36.19 -0.76
C ALA A 212 -14.57 36.44 -1.77
N GLY A 213 -14.44 35.56 -2.77
CA GLY A 213 -13.33 35.52 -3.72
C GLY A 213 -12.01 34.97 -3.17
N SER A 214 -11.92 34.65 -1.88
CA SER A 214 -10.70 34.08 -1.29
C SER A 214 -10.70 32.55 -1.34
N VAL A 215 -9.50 31.98 -1.44
CA VAL A 215 -9.24 30.53 -1.45
C VAL A 215 -8.67 30.10 -0.10
N THR A 216 -9.09 28.94 0.41
CA THR A 216 -8.55 28.37 1.64
C THR A 216 -7.12 27.84 1.45
N GLY A 217 -6.46 27.49 2.56
CA GLY A 217 -5.37 26.52 2.50
C GLY A 217 -5.88 25.11 2.17
N ILE A 218 -4.98 24.13 2.18
CA ILE A 218 -5.34 22.71 2.08
C ILE A 218 -5.95 22.28 3.43
N ILE A 219 -7.13 21.67 3.39
CA ILE A 219 -7.91 21.25 4.54
C ILE A 219 -7.99 19.73 4.53
N GLN A 220 -7.52 19.09 5.61
CA GLN A 220 -7.68 17.66 5.79
C GLN A 220 -9.11 17.31 6.20
N THR A 221 -9.72 16.38 5.48
CA THR A 221 -11.09 15.89 5.67
C THR A 221 -11.12 14.37 5.68
N ASN A 222 -12.26 13.76 6.01
CA ASN A 222 -12.37 12.30 6.01
C ASN A 222 -12.25 11.69 4.60
N ARG A 223 -12.61 12.46 3.56
CA ARG A 223 -12.49 12.04 2.15
C ARG A 223 -11.09 12.24 1.57
N GLY A 224 -10.27 13.11 2.16
CA GLY A 224 -8.95 13.47 1.67
C GLY A 224 -8.62 14.95 1.85
N GLU A 225 -7.85 15.51 0.93
CA GLU A 225 -7.38 16.90 0.98
C GLU A 225 -8.35 17.80 0.20
N VAL A 226 -8.86 18.85 0.82
CA VAL A 226 -9.82 19.79 0.20
C VAL A 226 -9.24 21.20 0.13
N ILE A 227 -9.42 21.86 -1.01
CA ILE A 227 -9.23 23.31 -1.17
C ILE A 227 -10.57 23.89 -1.56
N ALA A 228 -10.97 25.01 -0.96
CA ALA A 228 -12.25 25.62 -1.23
C ALA A 228 -12.13 27.12 -1.52
N THR A 229 -13.13 27.66 -2.21
CA THR A 229 -13.32 29.10 -2.39
C THR A 229 -14.76 29.47 -2.10
N VAL A 230 -14.96 30.63 -1.47
CA VAL A 230 -16.29 31.21 -1.30
C VAL A 230 -16.50 32.20 -2.43
N LEU A 231 -17.31 31.83 -3.41
CA LEU A 231 -17.58 32.66 -4.59
C LEU A 231 -18.38 33.91 -4.18
N GLU A 232 -19.44 33.70 -3.40
CA GLU A 232 -20.34 34.74 -2.92
C GLU A 232 -20.81 34.45 -1.49
N ARG A 233 -21.31 35.48 -0.81
CA ARG A 233 -21.89 35.38 0.54
C ARG A 233 -23.24 36.06 0.63
N ARG A 234 -24.14 35.43 1.38
CA ARG A 234 -25.42 35.95 1.88
C ARG A 234 -25.42 35.89 3.41
N ALA A 235 -26.49 36.38 4.04
CA ALA A 235 -26.58 36.47 5.50
C ALA A 235 -26.30 35.13 6.22
N ASP A 236 -26.90 34.02 5.78
CA ASP A 236 -26.74 32.68 6.38
C ASP A 236 -26.16 31.63 5.42
N GLN A 237 -25.88 31.99 4.16
CA GLN A 237 -25.40 31.08 3.13
C GLN A 237 -24.12 31.57 2.48
N LEU A 238 -23.34 30.62 1.97
CA LEU A 238 -22.14 30.83 1.17
C LEU A 238 -22.23 30.01 -0.11
N HIS A 239 -21.85 30.61 -1.24
CA HIS A 239 -21.73 29.90 -2.52
C HIS A 239 -20.34 29.30 -2.59
N LEU A 240 -20.25 27.98 -2.50
CA LEU A 240 -18.98 27.26 -2.34
C LEU A 240 -18.54 26.61 -3.65
N ALA A 241 -17.25 26.65 -3.96
CA ALA A 241 -16.63 25.71 -4.87
C ALA A 241 -15.47 24.98 -4.19
N VAL A 242 -15.28 23.70 -4.53
CA VAL A 242 -14.31 22.80 -3.89
C VAL A 242 -13.45 22.05 -4.91
N ILE A 243 -12.23 21.76 -4.50
CA ILE A 243 -11.32 20.80 -5.11
C ILE A 243 -11.08 19.75 -4.05
N LEU A 244 -11.43 18.50 -4.34
CA LEU A 244 -11.16 17.36 -3.47
C LEU A 244 -10.10 16.49 -4.12
N VAL A 245 -9.01 16.23 -3.42
CA VAL A 245 -8.10 15.12 -3.75
C VAL A 245 -8.43 13.96 -2.83
N LEU A 246 -8.95 12.87 -3.38
CA LEU A 246 -9.39 11.71 -2.59
C LEU A 246 -8.19 11.03 -1.93
N ALA A 247 -8.25 10.91 -0.62
CA ALA A 247 -7.34 10.14 0.21
C ALA A 247 -8.09 9.70 1.47
N PRO A 248 -9.07 8.78 1.32
CA PRO A 248 -9.92 8.40 2.43
C PRO A 248 -9.06 7.88 3.59
N VAL A 249 -9.36 8.36 4.79
CA VAL A 249 -8.78 7.79 6.00
C VAL A 249 -9.38 6.41 6.24
N VAL A 250 -8.55 5.51 6.77
CA VAL A 250 -8.75 4.07 6.95
C VAL A 250 -10.18 3.67 7.33
N ASP A 251 -11.00 3.46 6.31
CA ASP A 251 -12.12 2.53 6.36
C ASP A 251 -11.93 1.51 5.24
N LEU A 252 -11.08 0.52 5.53
CA LEU A 252 -10.84 -0.66 4.70
C LEU A 252 -12.13 -1.47 4.41
N PHE A 253 -13.27 -1.08 5.02
CA PHE A 253 -14.59 -1.67 4.83
C PHE A 253 -15.57 -0.76 4.07
N GLY A 254 -15.15 0.44 3.66
CA GLY A 254 -15.97 1.38 2.91
C GLY A 254 -15.83 1.22 1.38
N PRO A 255 -16.86 1.56 0.58
CA PRO A 255 -16.86 1.43 -0.88
C PRO A 255 -15.94 2.42 -1.62
N MET A 256 -15.17 3.25 -0.91
CA MET A 256 -14.25 4.20 -1.53
C MET A 256 -12.95 3.44 -1.86
N GLY A 257 -12.98 2.70 -2.98
CA GLY A 257 -11.80 1.99 -3.49
C GLY A 257 -10.60 2.91 -3.72
N THR A 258 -9.44 2.33 -4.01
CA THR A 258 -8.20 3.06 -4.28
C THR A 258 -8.41 4.16 -5.33
N PRO A 259 -8.00 5.42 -5.07
CA PRO A 259 -8.21 6.51 -6.02
C PRO A 259 -7.62 6.19 -7.40
N THR A 260 -8.35 6.50 -8.47
CA THR A 260 -7.94 6.15 -9.85
C THR A 260 -6.59 6.77 -10.24
N TRP A 261 -6.28 7.97 -9.74
CA TRP A 261 -4.98 8.59 -9.95
C TRP A 261 -3.84 7.82 -9.27
N PHE A 262 -4.11 7.15 -8.15
CA PHE A 262 -3.12 6.33 -7.45
C PHE A 262 -2.88 5.05 -8.22
N THR A 263 -3.97 4.34 -8.56
CA THR A 263 -3.90 3.13 -9.38
C THR A 263 -3.13 3.39 -10.68
N LYS A 264 -3.47 4.48 -11.39
CA LYS A 264 -2.77 4.87 -12.61
C LYS A 264 -1.27 5.12 -12.37
N SER A 265 -0.92 5.82 -11.27
CA SER A 265 0.49 6.09 -10.95
C SER A 265 1.29 4.81 -10.72
N ILE A 266 0.71 3.83 -10.03
CA ILE A 266 1.35 2.52 -9.80
C ILE A 266 1.42 1.71 -11.10
N ASP A 267 0.36 1.73 -11.92
CA ASP A 267 0.34 1.06 -13.23
C ASP A 267 1.39 1.62 -14.18
N ASP A 268 1.53 2.95 -14.26
CA ASP A 268 2.53 3.61 -15.10
C ASP A 268 3.95 3.22 -14.65
N ARG A 269 4.17 3.12 -13.33
CA ARG A 269 5.45 2.70 -12.73
C ARG A 269 5.75 1.24 -13.02
N GLU A 270 4.77 0.36 -12.85
CA GLU A 270 4.87 -1.06 -13.18
C GLU A 270 5.20 -1.25 -14.67
N ALA A 271 4.48 -0.58 -15.57
CA ALA A 271 4.73 -0.63 -17.00
C ALA A 271 6.13 -0.14 -17.36
N ALA A 272 6.63 0.92 -16.69
CA ALA A 272 8.00 1.39 -16.88
C ALA A 272 9.05 0.36 -16.43
N LEU A 273 8.84 -0.31 -15.29
CA LEU A 273 9.72 -1.37 -14.80
C LEU A 273 9.72 -2.58 -15.73
N ARG A 274 8.55 -3.01 -16.23
CA ARG A 274 8.45 -4.11 -17.21
C ARG A 274 9.18 -3.78 -18.51
N ARG A 275 8.99 -2.58 -19.07
CA ARG A 275 9.72 -2.13 -20.27
C ARG A 275 11.23 -2.12 -20.07
N ALA A 276 11.69 -1.84 -18.86
CA ALA A 276 13.10 -1.85 -18.49
C ALA A 276 13.64 -3.25 -18.16
N GLY A 277 12.84 -4.31 -18.23
CA GLY A 277 13.24 -5.67 -17.83
C GLY A 277 13.53 -5.80 -16.33
N LYS A 278 12.98 -4.92 -15.51
CA LYS A 278 13.21 -4.85 -14.05
C LYS A 278 12.18 -5.64 -13.23
N ILE A 279 11.32 -6.41 -13.89
CA ILE A 279 10.39 -7.33 -13.22
C ILE A 279 10.66 -8.72 -13.78
N ASP A 280 11.12 -9.63 -12.91
CA ASP A 280 11.44 -11.02 -13.22
C ASP A 280 10.55 -11.93 -12.36
N VAL A 281 9.51 -12.53 -12.94
CA VAL A 281 8.60 -13.44 -12.26
C VAL A 281 9.09 -14.88 -12.43
N ARG A 282 9.31 -15.58 -11.32
CA ARG A 282 9.99 -16.89 -11.25
C ARG A 282 9.08 -18.04 -10.79
N VAL A 283 7.82 -17.74 -10.44
CA VAL A 283 6.83 -18.81 -10.23
C VAL A 283 6.58 -19.52 -11.55
N ALA A 284 6.47 -20.85 -11.51
CA ALA A 284 6.34 -21.66 -12.73
C ALA A 284 5.10 -21.25 -13.52
N ARG A 285 5.27 -20.52 -14.63
CA ARG A 285 4.26 -20.47 -15.67
C ARG A 285 4.19 -21.87 -16.23
N HIS A 286 3.14 -22.63 -15.90
CA HIS A 286 2.90 -23.86 -16.63
C HIS A 286 2.64 -23.44 -18.07
N ALA A 287 3.65 -23.61 -18.93
CA ALA A 287 3.48 -23.45 -20.36
C ALA A 287 2.37 -24.40 -20.78
N GLY A 288 1.23 -23.84 -21.18
CA GLY A 288 0.14 -24.62 -21.73
C GLY A 288 0.65 -25.44 -22.91
N GLY A 289 0.48 -26.76 -22.83
CA GLY A 289 0.52 -27.65 -23.98
C GLY A 289 -0.70 -27.48 -24.87
#